data_AF-A0A3M2LZ76-F1
#
_entry.id   AF-A0A3M2LZ76-F1
#
_cell.length_a   1.000
_cell.length_b   1.000
_cell.length_c   1.000
_cell.angle_alpha   90.00
_cell.angle_beta   90.00
_cell.angle_gamma   90.00
#
_symmetry.space_group_name_H-M   'P 1'
#
loop_
_entity.id
_entity.type
_entity.pdbx_description
1 polymer ?
#
loop_
_entity_poly.entity_id
_entity_poly.type
_entity_poly.pdbx_seq_one_letter_code
_entity_poly.pdbx_strand_id
1 'polypeptide(L)'
;MVNSARHRLDALLSEWSSFEECLLHDVRPVHFGFGVRMDINHVWGPDGQVRPDALERPVLVRLFLMGVQRLEFTGALNHAQLADPEQLDWGLTEIAVVRRFDVPDLVGLAVEWESERQLRVCFADFLLSVPDA
;
A
#
# COMPACT_ATOMS: atom_id res chain seq x y z
N MET A 1 12.66 17.86 8.54
CA MET A 1 11.49 16.99 8.82
C MET A 1 11.43 15.82 7.84
N VAL A 2 11.34 16.05 6.52
CA VAL A 2 11.28 15.02 5.46
C VAL A 2 12.22 13.81 5.68
N ASN A 3 13.52 14.03 5.97
CA ASN A 3 14.47 12.93 6.20
C ASN A 3 14.03 11.98 7.34
N SER A 4 13.40 12.49 8.39
CA SER A 4 12.86 11.67 9.49
C SER A 4 11.67 10.82 9.02
N ALA A 5 10.78 11.39 8.20
CA ALA A 5 9.67 10.64 7.62
C ALA A 5 10.16 9.53 6.66
N ARG A 6 11.19 9.81 5.84
CA ARG A 6 11.83 8.77 4.98
C ARG A 6 12.41 7.62 5.80
N HIS A 7 13.21 7.92 6.83
CA HIS A 7 13.78 6.86 7.68
C HIS A 7 12.72 6.07 8.46
N ARG A 8 11.65 6.72 8.94
CA ARG A 8 10.51 6.01 9.56
C ARG A 8 9.79 5.11 8.56
N LEU A 9 9.63 5.55 7.31
CA LEU A 9 9.02 4.72 6.26
C LEU A 9 9.91 3.54 5.90
N ASP A 10 11.23 3.73 5.73
CA ASP A 10 12.15 2.65 5.41
C ASP A 10 12.19 1.60 6.55
N ALA A 11 12.15 2.04 7.82
CA ALA A 11 12.04 1.15 8.97
C ALA A 11 10.70 0.39 8.99
N LEU A 12 9.57 1.07 8.73
CA LEU A 12 8.26 0.45 8.63
C LEU A 12 8.21 -0.62 7.52
N LEU A 13 8.70 -0.31 6.32
CA LEU A 13 8.70 -1.26 5.21
C LEU A 13 9.58 -2.46 5.54
N SER A 14 10.72 -2.26 6.22
CA SER A 14 11.56 -3.36 6.71
C SER A 14 10.89 -4.21 7.80
N GLU A 15 10.05 -3.62 8.66
CA GLU A 15 9.32 -4.32 9.73
C GLU A 15 8.18 -5.19 9.18
N TRP A 16 7.50 -4.71 8.14
CA TRP A 16 6.33 -5.35 7.53
C TRP A 16 6.64 -6.10 6.23
N SER A 17 7.91 -6.47 5.99
CA SER A 17 8.38 -7.18 4.78
C SER A 17 7.88 -6.56 3.48
N SER A 18 7.96 -5.23 3.37
CA SER A 18 7.45 -4.42 2.26
C SER A 18 5.98 -4.67 1.90
N PHE A 19 5.18 -5.27 2.79
CA PHE A 19 3.84 -5.78 2.54
C PHE A 19 3.73 -6.71 1.32
N GLU A 20 4.78 -7.49 1.03
CA GLU A 20 4.75 -8.54 0.00
C GLU A 20 3.65 -9.57 0.30
N GLU A 21 2.93 -10.00 -0.74
CA GLU A 21 1.73 -10.87 -0.72
C GLU A 21 0.55 -10.34 0.12
N CYS A 22 0.61 -9.10 0.61
CA CYS A 22 -0.52 -8.49 1.32
C CYS A 22 -1.53 -7.88 0.35
N LEU A 23 -2.73 -7.55 0.83
CA LEU A 23 -3.79 -6.99 -0.02
C LEU A 23 -4.01 -5.50 0.29
N LEU A 24 -4.03 -4.66 -0.74
CA LEU A 24 -4.50 -3.28 -0.58
C LEU A 24 -6.03 -3.26 -0.50
N HIS A 25 -6.55 -3.10 0.71
CA HIS A 25 -7.98 -3.27 0.99
C HIS A 25 -8.80 -2.00 0.70
N ASP A 26 -8.25 -0.82 0.96
CA ASP A 26 -8.92 0.46 0.73
C ASP A 26 -7.90 1.58 0.50
N VAL A 27 -8.23 2.51 -0.39
CA VAL A 27 -7.50 3.76 -0.62
C VAL A 27 -8.51 4.89 -0.76
N ARG A 28 -8.52 5.82 0.20
CA ARG A 28 -9.44 6.96 0.17
C ARG A 28 -8.75 8.29 0.45
N PRO A 29 -9.14 9.39 -0.22
CA PRO A 29 -8.83 10.73 0.24
C PRO A 29 -9.39 10.98 1.65
N VAL A 30 -8.61 11.66 2.48
CA VAL A 30 -8.99 12.09 3.83
C VAL A 30 -8.63 13.57 4.03
N HIS A 31 -9.14 14.19 5.10
CA HIS A 31 -8.89 15.61 5.41
C HIS A 31 -9.16 16.54 4.20
N PHE A 32 -10.34 16.39 3.58
CA PHE A 32 -10.75 17.15 2.38
C PHE A 32 -9.81 17.01 1.16
N GLY A 33 -9.09 15.88 1.05
CA GLY A 33 -8.14 15.62 -0.03
C GLY A 33 -6.70 16.02 0.27
N PHE A 34 -6.42 16.62 1.43
CA PHE A 34 -5.05 16.93 1.88
C PHE A 34 -4.24 15.68 2.25
N GLY A 35 -4.91 14.56 2.54
CA GLY A 35 -4.28 13.28 2.84
C GLY A 35 -4.91 12.11 2.08
N VAL A 36 -4.23 10.98 2.13
CA VAL A 36 -4.70 9.69 1.63
C VAL A 36 -4.55 8.67 2.75
N ARG A 37 -5.61 7.91 3.02
CA ARG A 37 -5.53 6.73 3.88
C ARG A 37 -5.43 5.49 3.01
N MET A 38 -4.45 4.64 3.29
CA MET A 38 -4.35 3.28 2.76
C MET A 38 -4.58 2.29 3.89
N ASP A 39 -5.49 1.34 3.71
CA ASP A 39 -5.65 0.20 4.59
C ASP A 39 -5.11 -1.03 3.86
N ILE A 40 -4.05 -1.64 4.39
CA ILE A 40 -3.43 -2.85 3.87
C ILE A 40 -3.83 -4.01 4.78
N ASN A 41 -4.46 -5.04 4.24
CA ASN A 41 -4.70 -6.28 4.97
C ASN A 41 -3.39 -7.07 5.01
N HIS A 42 -2.75 -7.12 6.18
CA HIS A 42 -1.59 -7.95 6.39
C HIS A 42 -2.06 -9.41 6.53
N VAL A 43 -1.63 -10.29 5.63
CA VAL A 43 -2.13 -11.67 5.54
C VAL A 43 -1.29 -12.68 6.31
N TRP A 44 -0.07 -12.33 6.71
CA TRP A 44 0.87 -13.24 7.37
C TRP A 44 0.53 -13.51 8.84
N GLY A 45 0.89 -14.70 9.30
CA GLY A 45 0.84 -15.16 10.68
C GLY A 45 2.23 -15.13 11.35
N PRO A 46 2.28 -15.32 12.69
CA PRO A 46 3.53 -15.26 13.46
C PRO A 46 4.49 -16.44 13.18
N ASP A 47 4.03 -17.47 12.47
CA ASP A 47 4.79 -18.62 11.98
C ASP A 47 5.35 -18.43 10.57
N GLY A 48 5.11 -17.26 9.95
CA GLY A 48 5.50 -16.97 8.56
C GLY A 48 4.66 -17.70 7.52
N GLN A 49 3.49 -18.22 7.87
CA GLN A 49 2.49 -18.72 6.92
C GLN A 49 1.40 -17.68 6.69
N VAL A 50 0.66 -17.78 5.58
CA VAL A 50 -0.56 -16.97 5.37
C VAL A 50 -1.63 -17.46 6.35
N ARG A 51 -2.30 -16.53 7.04
CA ARG A 51 -3.36 -16.89 7.99
C ARG A 51 -4.56 -17.50 7.26
N PRO A 52 -5.13 -18.61 7.77
CA PRO A 52 -6.24 -19.30 7.11
C PRO A 52 -7.57 -18.52 7.14
N ASP A 53 -7.65 -17.45 7.94
CA ASP A 53 -8.81 -16.55 8.05
C ASP A 53 -8.50 -15.12 7.55
N ALA A 54 -7.43 -14.94 6.76
CA ALA A 54 -6.94 -13.62 6.34
C ALA A 54 -7.99 -12.78 5.60
N LEU A 55 -8.97 -13.41 4.94
CA LEU A 55 -9.98 -12.74 4.10
C LEU A 55 -11.28 -12.48 4.86
N GLU A 56 -11.66 -13.41 5.73
CA GLU A 56 -12.82 -13.35 6.61
C GLU A 56 -12.57 -12.41 7.80
N ARG A 57 -11.31 -12.27 8.22
CA ARG A 57 -10.86 -11.47 9.38
C ARG A 57 -9.62 -10.64 9.02
N PRO A 58 -9.80 -9.55 8.26
CA PRO A 58 -8.67 -8.74 7.80
C PRO A 58 -7.98 -7.99 8.96
N VAL A 59 -6.65 -8.07 9.00
CA VAL A 59 -5.79 -7.35 9.94
C VAL A 59 -5.27 -6.11 9.22
N LEU A 60 -6.02 -5.01 9.36
CA LEU A 60 -5.81 -3.79 8.56
C LEU A 60 -4.75 -2.86 9.17
N VAL A 61 -3.54 -2.90 8.62
CA VAL A 61 -2.49 -1.91 8.86
C VAL A 61 -2.84 -0.64 8.09
N ARG A 62 -2.98 0.48 8.79
CA ARG A 62 -3.46 1.75 8.21
C ARG A 62 -2.35 2.78 8.15
N LEU A 63 -2.09 3.27 6.93
CA LEU A 63 -1.18 4.38 6.65
C LEU A 63 -1.98 5.64 6.36
N PHE A 64 -1.80 6.67 7.18
CA PHE A 64 -2.36 8.00 6.96
C PHE A 64 -1.28 8.90 6.38
N LEU A 65 -1.30 9.08 5.06
CA LEU A 65 -0.36 9.90 4.32
C LEU A 65 -0.86 11.36 4.32
N MET A 66 -0.05 12.28 4.81
CA MET A 66 -0.43 13.67 5.09
C MET A 66 0.34 14.67 4.23
N GLY A 67 -0.33 15.73 3.78
CA GLY A 67 0.27 16.71 2.87
C GLY A 67 0.53 16.14 1.49
N VAL A 68 -0.40 15.32 0.98
CA VAL A 68 -0.30 14.68 -0.34
C VAL A 68 -0.25 15.75 -1.42
N GLN A 69 0.80 15.72 -2.25
CA GLN A 69 1.02 16.62 -3.38
C GLN A 69 0.73 15.95 -4.73
N ARG A 70 0.80 14.60 -4.79
CA ARG A 70 0.59 13.82 -6.01
C ARG A 70 0.06 12.44 -5.64
N LEU A 71 -0.95 11.98 -6.38
CA LEU A 71 -1.56 10.66 -6.29
C LEU A 71 -1.75 10.17 -7.74
N GLU A 72 -1.17 9.02 -8.08
CA GLU A 72 -1.22 8.46 -9.43
C GLU A 72 -1.50 6.98 -9.39
N PHE A 73 -2.37 6.51 -10.28
CA PHE A 73 -2.65 5.09 -10.46
C PHE A 73 -2.41 4.70 -11.92
N THR A 74 -1.55 3.70 -12.13
CA THR A 74 -1.32 3.06 -13.42
C THR A 74 -1.99 1.69 -13.36
N GLY A 75 -3.02 1.48 -14.18
CA GLY A 75 -3.76 0.21 -14.18
C GLY A 75 -3.04 -0.95 -14.86
N ALA A 76 -2.27 -0.66 -15.93
CA ALA A 76 -1.51 -1.63 -16.73
C ALA A 76 -2.28 -2.89 -17.21
N LEU A 77 -3.61 -2.79 -17.31
CA LEU A 77 -4.49 -3.90 -17.66
C LEU A 77 -4.35 -4.27 -19.15
N ASN A 78 -4.25 -5.56 -19.44
CA ASN A 78 -4.27 -6.08 -20.80
C ASN A 78 -5.70 -6.12 -21.37
N HIS A 79 -5.84 -6.39 -22.68
CA HIS A 79 -7.15 -6.39 -23.35
C HIS A 79 -8.16 -7.40 -22.79
N ALA A 80 -7.74 -8.53 -22.24
CA ALA A 80 -8.65 -9.51 -21.64
C ALA A 80 -9.16 -8.99 -20.27
N GLN A 81 -8.27 -8.48 -19.43
CA GLN A 81 -8.60 -7.87 -18.13
C GLN A 81 -9.47 -6.62 -18.26
N LEU A 82 -9.33 -5.87 -19.35
CA LEU A 82 -10.21 -4.73 -19.67
C LEU A 82 -11.59 -5.15 -20.19
N ALA A 83 -11.69 -6.33 -20.82
CA ALA A 83 -12.95 -6.87 -21.32
C ALA A 83 -13.78 -7.54 -20.21
N ASP A 84 -13.10 -8.16 -19.24
CA ASP A 84 -13.72 -8.75 -18.06
C ASP A 84 -12.88 -8.44 -16.78
N PRO A 85 -13.17 -7.32 -16.09
CA PRO A 85 -12.46 -6.93 -14.88
C PRO A 85 -12.86 -7.74 -13.64
N GLU A 86 -13.93 -8.56 -13.71
CA GLU A 86 -14.33 -9.45 -12.61
C GLU A 86 -13.47 -10.74 -12.60
N GLN A 87 -12.78 -11.06 -13.69
CA GLN A 87 -11.80 -12.15 -13.82
C GLN A 87 -10.35 -11.74 -13.46
N LEU A 88 -10.15 -10.73 -12.60
CA LEU A 88 -8.83 -10.45 -12.06
C LEU A 88 -8.46 -11.52 -11.01
N ASP A 89 -7.64 -12.49 -11.44
CA ASP A 89 -7.08 -13.54 -10.60
C ASP A 89 -6.38 -12.99 -9.34
N TRP A 90 -6.36 -13.81 -8.30
CA TRP A 90 -5.86 -13.47 -6.97
C TRP A 90 -4.46 -12.82 -6.97
N GLY A 91 -3.49 -13.38 -7.70
CA GLY A 91 -2.12 -12.86 -7.83
C GLY A 91 -2.01 -11.49 -8.51
N LEU A 92 -3.06 -11.02 -9.18
CA LEU A 92 -3.14 -9.66 -9.73
C LEU A 92 -3.70 -8.65 -8.72
N THR A 93 -4.19 -9.12 -7.57
CA THR A 93 -4.74 -8.30 -6.47
C THR A 93 -3.79 -8.18 -5.28
N GLU A 94 -2.89 -9.16 -5.12
CA GLU A 94 -1.78 -9.17 -4.16
C GLU A 94 -0.73 -8.11 -4.50
N ILE A 95 -0.20 -7.48 -3.45
CA ILE A 95 0.88 -6.50 -3.56
C ILE A 95 2.18 -7.26 -3.79
N ALA A 96 2.81 -7.02 -4.95
CA ALA A 96 4.13 -7.54 -5.26
C ALA A 96 5.21 -6.85 -4.42
N VAL A 97 5.11 -5.53 -4.19
CA VAL A 97 5.97 -4.80 -3.23
C VAL A 97 5.39 -3.41 -2.88
N VAL A 98 5.55 -2.97 -1.64
CA VAL A 98 5.45 -1.55 -1.25
C VAL A 98 6.86 -0.99 -1.02
N ARG A 99 7.24 0.04 -1.76
CA ARG A 99 8.59 0.63 -1.68
C ARG A 99 8.58 2.15 -1.66
N ARG A 100 9.57 2.72 -0.96
CA ARG A 100 9.86 4.15 -1.05
C ARG A 100 10.51 4.46 -2.41
N PHE A 101 10.21 5.63 -2.97
CA PHE A 101 10.97 6.22 -4.07
C PHE A 101 11.39 7.66 -3.74
N ASP A 102 12.46 8.13 -4.36
CA ASP A 102 12.99 9.47 -4.11
C ASP A 102 12.19 10.56 -4.83
N VAL A 103 11.88 11.62 -4.08
CA VAL A 103 11.18 12.82 -4.55
C VAL A 103 11.83 14.02 -3.85
N PRO A 104 12.19 15.12 -4.54
CA PRO A 104 12.65 16.33 -3.87
C PRO A 104 11.66 16.79 -2.79
N ASP A 105 12.17 17.09 -1.60
CA ASP A 105 11.44 17.66 -0.45
C ASP A 105 10.17 16.93 0.03
N LEU A 106 9.92 15.71 -0.45
CA LEU A 106 8.78 14.87 -0.08
C LEU A 106 9.21 13.42 0.21
N VAL A 107 8.25 12.60 0.62
CA VAL A 107 8.34 11.13 0.66
C VAL A 107 7.52 10.59 -0.52
N GLY A 108 8.10 9.71 -1.33
CA GLY A 108 7.39 8.95 -2.35
C GLY A 108 7.13 7.52 -1.88
N LEU A 109 5.90 7.03 -1.97
CA LEU A 109 5.52 5.64 -1.71
C LEU A 109 4.88 5.05 -2.97
N ALA A 110 5.37 3.90 -3.43
CA ALA A 110 4.76 3.10 -4.47
C ALA A 110 4.23 1.81 -3.87
N VAL A 111 2.97 1.47 -4.17
CA VAL A 111 2.41 0.11 -4.04
C VAL A 111 2.38 -0.46 -5.45
N GLU A 112 3.05 -1.59 -5.65
CA GLU A 112 3.20 -2.24 -6.95
C GLU A 112 2.56 -3.62 -6.89
N TRP A 113 1.78 -3.96 -7.91
CA TRP A 113 1.25 -5.30 -8.17
C TRP A 113 2.13 -5.98 -9.23
N GLU A 114 1.81 -7.21 -9.62
CA GLU A 114 2.41 -7.79 -10.82
C GLU A 114 2.20 -6.90 -12.07
N SER A 115 3.10 -7.00 -13.05
CA SER A 115 3.17 -6.15 -14.24
C SER A 115 3.51 -4.67 -13.91
N GLU A 116 3.12 -3.73 -14.76
CA GLU A 116 3.36 -2.29 -14.59
C GLU A 116 2.29 -1.58 -13.72
N ARG A 117 1.44 -2.36 -13.03
CA ARG A 117 0.31 -1.84 -12.24
C ARG A 117 0.83 -1.28 -10.91
N GLN A 118 0.55 -0.01 -10.65
CA GLN A 118 1.08 0.68 -9.47
C GLN A 118 0.21 1.85 -8.99
N LEU A 119 0.31 2.14 -7.70
CA LEU A 119 -0.25 3.32 -7.04
C LEU A 119 0.91 4.10 -6.41
N ARG A 120 1.10 5.36 -6.83
CA ARG A 120 2.19 6.22 -6.35
C ARG A 120 1.64 7.43 -5.61
N VAL A 121 2.21 7.74 -4.45
CA VAL A 121 1.84 8.91 -3.64
C VAL A 121 3.08 9.69 -3.24
N CYS A 122 3.06 11.00 -3.45
CA CYS A 122 4.06 11.93 -2.92
C CYS A 122 3.42 12.75 -1.80
N PHE A 123 4.00 12.71 -0.59
CA PHE A 123 3.43 13.32 0.62
C PHE A 123 4.52 13.89 1.54
N ALA A 124 4.11 14.67 2.55
CA ALA A 124 5.04 15.34 3.46
C ALA A 124 5.41 14.50 4.69
N ASP A 125 4.42 13.83 5.29
CA ASP A 125 4.60 12.96 6.46
C ASP A 125 3.53 11.85 6.53
N PHE A 126 3.71 10.85 7.37
CA PHE A 126 2.73 9.78 7.61
C PHE A 126 2.60 9.38 9.08
N LEU A 127 1.42 8.85 9.41
CA LEU A 127 1.13 8.14 10.65
C LEU A 127 0.77 6.68 10.36
N LEU A 128 1.18 5.79 11.26
CA LEU A 128 0.80 4.37 11.28
C LEU A 128 -0.29 4.15 12.33
N SER A 129 -1.30 3.35 12.00
CA SER A 129 -2.18 2.70 12.97
C SER A 129 -2.26 1.22 12.63
N VAL A 130 -1.73 0.40 13.53
CA VAL A 130 -1.95 -1.04 13.56
C VAL A 130 -3.18 -1.35 14.42
N PRO A 131 -3.91 -2.44 14.15
CA PRO A 131 -4.91 -2.93 15.10
C PRO A 131 -4.22 -3.49 16.35
N ASP A 132 -4.89 -3.44 17.50
CA ASP A 132 -4.44 -4.15 18.69
C ASP A 132 -4.45 -5.68 18.42
N ALA A 133 -3.41 -6.38 18.86
CA ALA A 133 -3.19 -7.81 18.64
C ALA A 133 -3.90 -8.70 19.68
#